data_AF-A0A1Y6MDZ4-F1
#
_entry.id   AF-A0A1Y6MDZ4-F1
#
_cell.length_a   1.000
_cell.length_b   1.000
_cell.length_c   1.000
_cell.angle_alpha   90.00
_cell.angle_beta   90.00
_cell.angle_gamma   90.00
#
_symmetry.space_group_name_H-M   'P 1'
#
loop_
_entity.id
_entity.type
_entity.pdbx_description
1 polymer ?
#
loop_
_entity_poly.entity_id
_entity_poly.type
_entity_poly.pdbx_seq_one_letter_code
_entity_poly.pdbx_strand_id
1 'polypeptide(L)'
;MSDHDLEISKWRQQRKKGLLRFIVSNSLPAFLGVIIGKFIGTLLINDNGFSDVFVREIIISFIALVTVLPLLSILHWQWKERKYHLHNKKYNPKSLENSND
;
A
#
# COMPACT_ATOMS: atom_id res chain seq x y z
N MET A 1 -7.03 -25.09 -11.44
CA MET A 1 -7.34 -23.99 -10.50
C MET A 1 -7.40 -22.72 -11.34
N SER A 2 -8.50 -21.96 -11.29
CA SER A 2 -8.60 -20.70 -12.05
C SER A 2 -7.65 -19.67 -11.42
N ASP A 3 -7.01 -18.82 -12.23
CA ASP A 3 -6.14 -17.75 -11.73
C ASP A 3 -6.86 -16.82 -10.74
N HIS A 4 -8.18 -16.67 -10.88
CA HIS A 4 -9.01 -15.91 -9.94
C HIS A 4 -9.07 -16.54 -8.54
N ASP A 5 -9.13 -17.87 -8.44
CA ASP A 5 -9.14 -18.57 -7.16
C ASP A 5 -7.78 -18.42 -6.45
N LEU A 6 -6.69 -18.38 -7.23
CA LEU A 6 -5.35 -18.12 -6.72
C LEU A 6 -5.20 -16.69 -6.18
N GLU A 7 -5.71 -15.68 -6.90
CA GLU A 7 -5.73 -14.29 -6.41
C GLU A 7 -6.51 -14.16 -5.09
N ILE A 8 -7.64 -14.85 -4.99
CA ILE A 8 -8.52 -14.80 -3.82
C ILE A 8 -7.91 -15.50 -2.61
N SER A 9 -7.26 -16.65 -2.81
CA SER A 9 -6.55 -17.35 -1.74
C SER A 9 -5.36 -16.55 -1.22
N LYS A 10 -4.58 -15.92 -2.11
CA LYS A 10 -3.51 -14.97 -1.75
C LYS A 10 -4.06 -13.78 -0.97
N TRP A 11 -5.17 -13.19 -1.44
CA TRP A 11 -5.83 -12.09 -0.73
C TRP A 11 -6.30 -12.50 0.66
N ARG A 12 -6.91 -13.69 0.81
CA ARG A 12 -7.36 -14.22 2.11
C ARG A 12 -6.19 -14.36 3.10
N GLN A 13 -5.04 -14.85 2.65
CA GLN A 13 -3.84 -14.93 3.50
C GLN A 13 -3.30 -13.54 3.86
N GLN A 14 -3.31 -12.60 2.92
CA GLN A 14 -2.84 -11.23 3.15
C GLN A 14 -3.78 -10.47 4.09
N ARG A 15 -5.09 -10.72 4.01
CA ARG A 15 -6.11 -10.14 4.89
C ARG A 15 -5.87 -10.50 6.36
N LYS A 16 -5.51 -11.76 6.63
CA LYS A 16 -5.18 -12.24 7.99
C LYS A 16 -3.99 -11.52 8.62
N LYS A 17 -3.09 -10.96 7.80
CA LYS A 17 -1.93 -10.20 8.28
C LYS A 17 -2.28 -8.76 8.70
N GLY A 18 -3.49 -8.29 8.38
CA GLY A 18 -4.01 -7.00 8.80
C GLY A 18 -3.71 -5.84 7.86
N LEU A 19 -4.52 -4.78 7.98
CA LEU A 19 -4.46 -3.57 7.15
C LEU A 19 -3.13 -2.81 7.32
N LEU A 20 -2.64 -2.67 8.56
CA LEU A 20 -1.38 -1.96 8.83
C LEU A 20 -0.20 -2.61 8.12
N ARG A 21 -0.08 -3.94 8.22
CA ARG A 21 1.00 -4.67 7.56
C ARG A 21 0.90 -4.59 6.04
N PHE A 22 -0.33 -4.55 5.51
CA PHE A 22 -0.56 -4.32 4.09
C PHE A 22 -0.05 -2.94 3.64
N ILE A 23 -0.47 -1.88 4.33
CA ILE A 23 -0.05 -0.51 4.06
C ILE A 23 1.47 -0.42 4.10
N VAL A 24 2.11 -0.85 5.20
CA VAL A 24 3.57 -0.81 5.35
C VAL A 24 4.26 -1.60 4.24
N SER A 25 3.82 -2.84 3.95
CA SER A 25 4.47 -3.65 2.90
C SER A 25 4.39 -3.03 1.50
N ASN A 26 3.33 -2.27 1.23
CA ASN A 26 3.08 -1.66 -0.06
C ASN A 26 3.74 -0.28 -0.18
N SER A 27 3.86 0.46 0.93
CA SER A 27 4.41 1.81 0.96
C SER A 27 5.91 1.85 1.24
N LEU A 28 6.46 0.91 2.02
CA LEU A 28 7.86 0.89 2.44
C LEU A 28 8.85 0.94 1.26
N PRO A 29 8.67 0.17 0.17
CA PRO A 29 9.60 0.24 -0.97
C PRO A 29 9.59 1.61 -1.64
N ALA A 30 8.41 2.24 -1.75
CA ALA A 30 8.27 3.58 -2.31
C ALA A 30 8.97 4.62 -1.41
N PHE A 31 8.81 4.53 -0.09
CA PHE A 31 9.55 5.40 0.84
C PHE A 31 11.06 5.26 0.70
N LEU A 32 11.57 4.03 0.68
CA LEU A 32 13.00 3.77 0.55
C LEU A 32 13.53 4.30 -0.79
N GLY A 33 12.79 4.09 -1.88
CA GLY A 33 13.16 4.59 -3.21
C GLY A 33 13.27 6.12 -3.25
N VAL A 34 12.33 6.84 -2.62
CA VAL A 34 12.36 8.31 -2.55
C VAL A 34 13.54 8.81 -1.72
N ILE A 35 13.80 8.20 -0.55
CA ILE A 35 14.93 8.58 0.32
C ILE A 35 16.25 8.35 -0.41
N ILE A 36 16.45 7.16 -0.99
CA ILE A 36 17.68 6.80 -1.69
C ILE A 36 17.89 7.69 -2.91
N GLY A 37 16.84 7.89 -3.73
CA GLY A 37 16.92 8.73 -4.93
C GLY A 37 17.28 10.17 -4.61
N LYS A 38 16.71 10.74 -3.54
CA LYS A 38 17.07 12.08 -3.07
C LYS A 38 18.50 12.14 -2.52
N PHE A 39 18.94 11.13 -1.78
CA PHE A 39 20.30 11.05 -1.25
C PHE A 39 21.35 11.00 -2.36
N ILE A 40 21.13 10.15 -3.37
CA ILE A 40 21.98 10.04 -4.55
C ILE A 40 21.97 11.36 -5.34
N GLY A 41 20.79 11.95 -5.55
CA GLY A 41 20.66 13.23 -6.25
C GLY A 41 21.46 14.35 -5.57
N THR A 42 21.39 14.44 -4.24
CA THR A 42 22.17 15.44 -3.48
C THR A 42 23.67 15.18 -3.58
N LEU A 43 24.13 13.92 -3.50
CA LEU A 43 25.54 13.58 -3.61
C LEU A 43 26.15 13.83 -5.00
N LEU A 44 25.35 13.69 -6.06
CA LEU A 44 25.84 13.82 -7.44
C LEU A 44 25.75 15.24 -8.00
N ILE A 45 24.79 16.05 -7.56
CA ILE A 45 24.42 17.30 -8.25
C ILE A 45 24.91 18.55 -7.50
N ASN A 46 25.20 18.46 -6.19
CA ASN A 46 25.33 19.65 -5.37
C ASN A 46 26.67 19.76 -4.63
N ASP A 47 27.55 20.65 -5.12
CA ASP A 47 28.80 21.02 -4.46
C ASP A 47 28.59 21.79 -3.15
N ASN A 48 27.40 22.37 -2.93
CA ASN A 48 27.07 23.19 -1.76
C ASN A 48 26.36 22.41 -0.63
N GLY A 49 26.23 21.09 -0.74
CA GLY A 49 25.62 20.24 0.30
C GLY A 49 24.13 20.51 0.56
N PHE A 50 23.59 20.00 1.69
CA PHE A 50 22.17 20.13 2.07
C PHE A 50 21.77 21.61 2.32
N SER A 51 21.39 22.33 1.27
CA SER A 51 20.84 23.67 1.40
C SER A 51 19.45 23.62 2.06
N ASP A 52 19.11 24.66 2.82
CA ASP A 52 17.85 24.71 3.58
C ASP A 52 16.62 24.57 2.67
N VAL A 53 16.69 25.12 1.45
CA VAL A 53 15.65 24.98 0.43
C VAL A 53 15.45 23.51 0.02
N PHE A 54 16.55 22.78 -0.21
CA PHE A 54 16.50 21.37 -0.57
C PHE A 54 15.95 20.53 0.59
N VAL A 55 16.41 20.76 1.82
CA VAL A 55 15.92 20.05 3.01
C VAL A 55 14.41 20.27 3.18
N ARG A 56 13.94 21.51 3.03
CA ARG A 56 12.53 21.85 3.12
C ARG A 56 11.68 21.13 2.05
N GLU A 57 12.16 21.07 0.82
CA GLU A 57 11.49 20.35 -0.26
C GLU A 57 11.41 18.83 0.02
N ILE A 58 12.48 18.25 0.57
CA ILE A 58 12.52 16.84 0.98
C ILE A 58 11.47 16.58 2.06
N ILE A 59 11.38 17.43 3.08
CA ILE A 59 10.41 17.28 4.17
C ILE A 59 8.97 17.38 3.64
N ILE A 60 8.67 18.37 2.79
CA ILE A 60 7.33 18.54 2.20
C ILE A 60 6.96 17.32 1.35
N SER A 61 7.89 16.87 0.49
CA SER A 61 7.69 15.67 -0.33
C SER A 61 7.44 14.43 0.53
N PHE A 62 8.17 14.30 1.64
CA PHE A 62 8.02 13.17 2.55
C PHE A 62 6.66 13.19 3.24
N ILE A 63 6.20 14.34 3.75
CA ILE A 63 4.87 14.48 4.35
C ILE A 63 3.77 14.14 3.34
N ALA A 64 3.88 14.62 2.10
CA ALA A 64 2.95 14.28 1.04
C ALA A 64 2.95 12.76 0.76
N LEU A 65 4.11 12.11 0.72
CA LEU A 65 4.21 10.67 0.52
C LEU A 65 3.59 9.87 1.69
N VAL A 66 3.86 10.30 2.92
CA VAL A 66 3.33 9.71 4.17
C VAL A 66 1.81 9.82 4.25
N THR A 67 1.21 10.85 3.67
CA THR A 67 -0.25 10.99 3.66
C THR A 67 -0.89 10.24 2.49
N VAL A 68 -0.33 10.34 1.29
CA VAL A 68 -0.92 9.76 0.06
C VAL A 68 -0.82 8.24 0.01
N LEU A 69 0.32 7.65 0.40
CA LEU A 69 0.53 6.19 0.29
C LEU A 69 -0.40 5.35 1.19
N PRO A 70 -0.66 5.73 2.46
CA PRO A 70 -1.66 5.04 3.28
C PRO A 70 -3.06 5.17 2.70
N LEU A 71 -3.45 6.34 2.20
CA LEU A 71 -4.76 6.57 1.60
C LEU A 71 -4.98 5.66 0.37
N LEU A 72 -4.00 5.63 -0.54
CA LEU A 72 -4.04 4.74 -1.71
C LEU A 72 -4.10 3.26 -1.30
N SER A 73 -3.34 2.88 -0.27
CA SER A 73 -3.30 1.50 0.24
C SER A 73 -4.63 1.10 0.88
N ILE A 74 -5.29 2.00 1.61
CA ILE A 74 -6.63 1.79 2.16
C ILE A 74 -7.66 1.66 1.03
N LEU A 75 -7.61 2.52 0.03
CA LEU A 75 -8.54 2.48 -1.10
C LEU A 75 -8.38 1.19 -1.91
N HIS A 76 -7.14 0.77 -2.14
CA HIS A 76 -6.82 -0.51 -2.78
C HIS A 76 -7.28 -1.71 -1.93
N TRP A 77 -7.14 -1.63 -0.61
CA TRP A 77 -7.68 -2.66 0.30
C TRP A 77 -9.20 -2.76 0.22
N GLN A 78 -9.92 -1.64 0.28
CA GLN A 78 -11.38 -1.56 0.16
C GLN A 78 -11.87 -2.10 -1.19
N TRP A 79 -11.10 -1.91 -2.25
CA TRP A 79 -11.44 -2.47 -3.55
C TRP A 79 -11.28 -3.99 -3.58
N LYS A 80 -10.19 -4.54 -3.01
CA LYS A 80 -9.95 -6.00 -2.93
C LYS A 80 -10.94 -6.73 -2.02
N GLU A 81 -11.06 -6.34 -0.76
CA GLU A 81 -12.34 -5.80 -0.28
C GLU A 81 -13.66 -6.33 -0.87
N ARG A 82 -14.24 -5.40 -1.64
CA ARG A 82 -15.45 -5.56 -2.41
C ARG A 82 -15.38 -6.71 -3.42
N LYS A 83 -14.25 -6.90 -4.13
CA LYS A 83 -14.08 -7.98 -5.12
C LYS A 83 -14.18 -9.35 -4.44
N TYR A 84 -13.60 -9.51 -3.25
CA TYR A 84 -13.69 -10.73 -2.45
C TYR A 84 -15.12 -11.03 -2.03
N HIS A 85 -15.84 -10.06 -1.49
CA HIS A 85 -17.24 -10.24 -1.09
C HIS A 85 -18.15 -10.63 -2.27
N LEU A 86 -17.96 -10.02 -3.44
CA LEU A 86 -18.71 -10.38 -4.65
C LEU A 86 -18.44 -11.82 -5.10
N HIS A 87 -17.17 -12.25 -5.07
CA HIS A 87 -16.82 -13.63 -5.39
C HIS A 87 -17.38 -14.62 -4.38
N ASN A 88 -17.30 -14.30 -3.09
CA ASN A 88 -17.83 -15.17 -2.04
C ASN A 88 -19.36 -15.28 -2.10
N LYS A 89 -20.09 -14.20 -2.43
CA LYS A 89 -21.54 -14.26 -2.71
C LYS A 89 -21.87 -15.21 -3.87
N LYS A 90 -21.08 -15.15 -4.94
CA LYS A 90 -21.33 -15.93 -6.16
C LYS A 90 -21.02 -17.42 -6.01
N TYR A 91 -19.97 -17.76 -5.25
CA TYR A 91 -19.45 -19.13 -5.19
C TYR A 91 -19.63 -19.82 -3.82
N ASN A 92 -20.00 -19.10 -2.76
CA ASN A 92 -20.22 -19.66 -1.43
C ASN A 92 -21.34 -18.95 -0.63
N PRO A 93 -22.60 -19.01 -1.12
CA PRO A 93 -23.73 -18.26 -0.53
C PRO A 93 -24.05 -18.66 0.92
N LYS A 94 -23.79 -19.91 1.32
CA LYS A 94 -24.06 -20.41 2.69
C LYS A 94 -23.21 -19.75 3.79
N SER A 95 -22.08 -19.13 3.44
CA SER A 95 -21.23 -18.43 4.43
C SER A 95 -21.78 -17.07 4.88
N LEU A 96 -22.74 -16.50 4.14
CA LEU A 96 -23.41 -15.24 4.46
C LEU A 96 -24.63 -15.41 5.35
N GLU A 97 -25.21 -16.61 5.37
CA GLU A 97 -26.39 -16.94 6.19
C GLU A 97 -26.00 -17.08 7.68
N ASN A 98 -24.84 -17.70 7.96
CA ASN A 98 -24.32 -17.86 9.33
C ASN A 98 -23.67 -16.62 9.96
N SER A 99 -23.58 -15.47 9.26
CA SER A 99 -23.01 -14.24 9.85
C SER A 99 -24.07 -13.23 10.31
N ASN A 100 -25.35 -13.56 10.12
CA ASN A 100 -26.49 -12.71 10.46
C ASN A 100 -27.29 -13.22 11.67
N ASP A 101 -26.83 -14.31 12.31
CA ASP A 101 -27.28 -14.79 13.62
C ASP A 101 -26.24 -14.45 14.70
#